data_AF-A0A0D8XLI8-F1
#
_entry.id   AF-A0A0D8XLI8-F1
#
_cell.length_a   1.000
_cell.length_b   1.000
_cell.length_c   1.000
_cell.angle_alpha   90.00
_cell.angle_beta   90.00
_cell.angle_gamma   90.00
#
_symmetry.space_group_name_H-M   'P 1'
#
loop_
_entity.id
_entity.type
_entity.pdbx_description
1 polymer ?
#
loop_
_entity_poly.entity_id
_entity_poly.type
_entity_poly.pdbx_seq_one_letter_code
_entity_poly.pdbx_strand_id
1 'polypeptide(L)'
;MTHQNQTSQESFCAADWVSHVKVKLRISKQPLPAGSSRRGLNNIRYAVSHLDVYKKPSNMTELPTDIYTPSESPACGLTIIGAGKEYLLAGRVLNGTLYTVLCGQILPDNPSEELYEVVLEWQKVPKALVEKLEKNKFNC
;
A
#
# COMPACT_ATOMS: atom_id res chain seq x y z
N MET A 1 -20.96 3.38 -10.86
CA MET A 1 -20.32 3.48 -9.52
C MET A 1 -19.11 4.39 -9.70
N THR A 2 -19.24 5.64 -9.28
CA THR A 2 -18.19 6.66 -9.39
C THR A 2 -17.13 6.40 -8.33
N HIS A 3 -15.91 6.04 -8.73
CA HIS A 3 -14.75 6.18 -7.87
C HIS A 3 -14.68 7.66 -7.47
N GLN A 4 -14.92 7.99 -6.21
CA GLN A 4 -14.64 9.34 -5.74
C GLN A 4 -13.13 9.54 -5.75
N ASN A 5 -12.68 10.61 -6.40
CA ASN A 5 -11.28 11.05 -6.39
C ASN A 5 -10.89 11.42 -4.96
N GLN A 6 -10.42 10.44 -4.19
CA GLN A 6 -9.76 10.70 -2.92
C GLN A 6 -8.46 11.43 -3.20
N THR A 7 -8.24 12.52 -2.48
CA THR A 7 -6.98 13.26 -2.53
C THR A 7 -5.85 12.45 -1.93
N SER A 8 -4.62 12.76 -2.33
CA SER A 8 -3.39 12.21 -1.72
C SER A 8 -3.40 12.35 -0.20
N GLN A 9 -3.95 13.46 0.32
CA GLN A 9 -4.08 13.73 1.74
C GLN A 9 -5.08 12.81 2.44
N GLU A 10 -6.28 12.63 1.88
CA GLU A 10 -7.29 11.73 2.47
C GLU A 10 -6.77 10.29 2.55
N SER A 11 -6.14 9.80 1.49
CA SER A 11 -5.53 8.46 1.47
C SER A 11 -4.40 8.34 2.49
N PHE A 12 -3.52 9.34 2.58
CA PHE A 12 -2.42 9.36 3.57
C PHE A 12 -2.95 9.40 5.01
N CYS A 13 -3.96 10.23 5.29
CA CYS A 13 -4.54 10.35 6.64
C CYS A 13 -5.29 9.09 7.04
N ALA A 14 -6.01 8.47 6.11
CA ALA A 14 -6.72 7.23 6.37
C ALA A 14 -5.75 6.06 6.63
N ALA A 15 -4.60 6.00 5.95
CA ALA A 15 -3.63 4.91 6.08
C ALA A 15 -3.03 4.79 7.49
N ASP A 16 -2.81 3.56 7.98
CA ASP A 16 -2.06 3.32 9.22
C ASP A 16 -0.55 3.38 8.96
N TRP A 17 -0.14 2.97 7.76
CA TRP A 17 1.25 2.98 7.32
C TRP A 17 1.37 3.41 5.86
N VAL A 18 2.49 4.05 5.54
CA VAL A 18 2.85 4.53 4.20
C VAL A 18 4.34 4.37 4.04
N SER A 19 4.78 3.70 2.97
CA SER A 19 6.20 3.44 2.75
C SER A 19 6.53 3.29 1.27
N HIS A 20 7.71 3.78 0.91
CA HIS A 20 8.39 3.37 -0.32
C HIS A 20 9.04 2.01 -0.07
N VAL A 21 8.60 1.02 -0.84
CA VAL A 21 9.03 -0.37 -0.66
C VAL A 21 9.69 -0.91 -1.92
N LYS A 22 10.68 -1.77 -1.74
CA LYS A 22 11.20 -2.66 -2.77
C LYS A 22 10.66 -4.06 -2.58
N VAL A 23 10.03 -4.61 -3.61
CA VAL A 23 9.45 -5.96 -3.54
C VAL A 23 10.53 -6.98 -3.83
N LYS A 24 10.86 -7.82 -2.84
CA LYS A 24 11.85 -8.88 -2.99
C LYS A 24 11.23 -10.14 -3.58
N LEU A 25 10.05 -10.52 -3.08
CA LEU A 25 9.38 -11.75 -3.48
C LEU A 25 7.87 -11.58 -3.45
N ARG A 26 7.19 -12.23 -4.40
CA ARG A 26 5.74 -12.41 -4.42
C ARG A 26 5.42 -13.88 -4.16
N ILE A 27 4.63 -14.15 -3.14
CA ILE A 27 4.17 -15.48 -2.78
C ILE A 27 2.64 -15.51 -2.88
N SER A 28 2.12 -16.26 -3.86
CA SER A 28 0.68 -16.41 -4.07
C SER A 28 0.07 -17.48 -3.17
N LYS A 29 -1.26 -17.47 -3.02
CA LYS A 29 -2.06 -18.49 -2.31
C LYS A 29 -1.60 -18.70 -0.85
N GLN A 30 -1.38 -17.60 -0.14
CA GLN A 30 -1.06 -17.65 1.28
C GLN A 30 -2.35 -17.61 2.11
N PRO A 31 -2.51 -18.54 3.07
CA PRO A 31 -3.55 -18.41 4.08
C PRO A 31 -3.26 -17.17 4.94
N LEU A 32 -4.32 -16.52 5.43
CA LEU A 32 -4.13 -15.45 6.39
C LEU A 32 -3.62 -15.99 7.73
N PRO A 33 -2.93 -15.13 8.51
CA PRO A 33 -2.60 -15.45 9.90
C PRO A 33 -3.84 -15.91 10.69
N ALA A 34 -3.63 -16.86 11.61
CA ALA A 34 -4.69 -17.37 12.46
C ALA A 34 -5.37 -16.22 13.23
N GLY A 35 -6.70 -16.09 13.08
CA GLY A 35 -7.50 -15.03 13.71
C GLY A 35 -8.06 -13.98 12.76
N SER A 36 -7.72 -14.02 11.46
CA SER A 36 -8.36 -13.14 10.48
C SER A 36 -9.83 -13.53 10.24
N SER A 37 -10.72 -12.54 10.16
CA SER A 37 -12.14 -12.72 9.79
C SER A 37 -12.36 -13.24 8.36
N ARG A 38 -11.32 -13.22 7.51
CA ARG A 38 -11.33 -13.70 6.12
C ARG A 38 -10.77 -15.12 5.97
N ARG A 39 -11.07 -16.00 6.92
CA ARG A 39 -10.61 -17.40 6.92
C ARG A 39 -11.18 -18.13 5.68
N GLY A 40 -10.32 -18.64 4.79
CA GLY A 40 -10.71 -19.35 3.57
C GLY A 40 -10.49 -18.59 2.25
N LEU A 41 -10.12 -17.30 2.30
CA LEU A 41 -9.71 -16.54 1.11
C LEU A 41 -8.19 -16.60 0.90
N ASN A 42 -7.77 -16.74 -0.35
CA ASN A 42 -6.36 -16.73 -0.72
C ASN A 42 -5.83 -15.30 -0.72
N ASN A 43 -4.63 -15.12 -0.18
CA ASN A 43 -3.95 -13.83 -0.22
C ASN A 43 -2.64 -13.95 -0.99
N ILE A 44 -2.14 -12.81 -1.44
CA ILE A 44 -0.79 -12.67 -1.92
C ILE A 44 0.01 -12.04 -0.79
N ARG A 45 1.14 -12.65 -0.46
CA ARG A 45 2.14 -12.11 0.44
C ARG A 45 3.29 -11.55 -0.38
N TYR A 46 3.64 -10.30 -0.11
CA TYR A 46 4.82 -9.66 -0.64
C TYR A 46 5.87 -9.55 0.46
N ALA A 47 7.02 -10.17 0.25
CA ALA A 47 8.20 -9.91 1.06
C ALA A 47 8.87 -8.66 0.50
N VAL A 48 9.05 -7.64 1.32
CA VAL A 48 9.54 -6.32 0.91
C VAL A 48 10.71 -5.87 1.75
N SER A 49 11.34 -4.78 1.30
CA SER A 49 12.17 -3.95 2.16
C SER A 49 11.67 -2.52 2.09
N HIS A 50 11.43 -1.96 3.26
CA HIS A 50 11.09 -0.55 3.41
C HIS A 50 12.36 0.26 3.14
N LEU A 51 12.34 1.04 2.06
CA LEU A 51 13.42 1.95 1.72
C LEU A 51 13.23 3.26 2.50
N ASP A 52 12.00 3.78 2.49
CA ASP A 52 11.59 4.93 3.29
C ASP A 52 10.22 4.68 3.93
N VAL A 53 10.07 5.08 5.20
CA VAL A 53 8.81 4.96 5.96
C VAL A 53 8.29 6.36 6.26
N TYR A 54 7.21 6.74 5.59
CA TYR A 54 6.57 8.05 5.73
C TYR A 54 5.52 8.08 6.83
N LYS A 55 4.87 6.94 7.08
CA LYS A 55 3.88 6.78 8.16
C LYS A 55 3.97 5.38 8.75
N LYS A 56 3.90 5.30 10.07
CA LYS A 56 3.75 4.05 10.82
C LYS A 56 2.94 4.31 12.10
N PRO A 57 2.25 3.29 12.63
CA PRO A 57 1.63 3.40 13.95
C PRO A 57 2.65 3.69 15.05
N SER A 58 2.29 4.51 16.04
CA SER A 58 3.17 4.90 17.15
C SER A 58 3.58 3.72 18.05
N ASN A 59 2.77 2.67 18.09
CA ASN A 59 3.04 1.43 18.83
C ASN A 59 3.97 0.45 18.09
N MET A 60 4.48 0.80 16.90
CA MET A 60 5.43 0.00 16.15
C MET A 60 6.79 0.68 16.07
N THR A 61 7.86 -0.04 16.45
CA THR A 61 9.23 0.43 16.26
C THR A 61 9.60 0.41 14.78
N GLU A 62 9.28 -0.68 14.08
CA GLU A 62 9.57 -0.91 12.66
C GLU A 62 8.38 -1.56 11.96
N LEU A 63 8.26 -1.37 10.64
CA LEU A 63 7.25 -2.02 9.83
C LEU A 63 7.69 -3.46 9.48
N PRO A 64 6.82 -4.47 9.62
CA PRO A 64 7.11 -5.84 9.18
C PRO A 64 7.42 -5.91 7.69
N THR A 65 8.34 -6.80 7.32
CA THR A 65 8.74 -7.00 5.92
C THR A 65 7.74 -7.78 5.08
N ASP A 66 6.62 -8.22 5.67
CA ASP A 66 5.58 -8.99 4.99
C ASP A 66 4.30 -8.17 4.86
N ILE A 67 3.86 -7.98 3.62
CA ILE A 67 2.63 -7.26 3.26
C ILE A 67 1.65 -8.22 2.61
N TYR A 68 0.39 -8.16 3.03
CA TYR A 68 -0.67 -9.03 2.54
C TYR A 68 -1.70 -8.23 1.73
N THR A 69 -2.18 -8.83 0.65
CA THR A 69 -3.28 -8.28 -0.15
C THR A 69 -4.19 -9.42 -0.64
N PRO A 70 -5.49 -9.16 -0.89
CA PRO A 70 -6.37 -10.14 -1.52
C PRO A 70 -5.80 -10.63 -2.86
N SER A 71 -6.03 -11.90 -3.19
CA SER A 71 -5.56 -12.48 -4.46
C SER A 71 -6.47 -12.15 -5.65
N GLU A 72 -7.68 -11.68 -5.38
CA GLU A 72 -8.73 -11.40 -6.33
C GLU A 72 -8.85 -9.90 -6.62
N SER A 73 -8.76 -9.49 -7.88
CA SER A 73 -8.92 -8.08 -8.29
C SER A 73 -10.26 -7.46 -7.85
N PRO A 74 -11.42 -8.16 -7.91
CA PRO A 74 -12.69 -7.62 -7.39
C PRO A 74 -12.68 -7.28 -5.90
N ALA A 75 -11.75 -7.84 -5.12
CA ALA A 75 -11.56 -7.52 -3.71
C ALA A 75 -10.53 -6.38 -3.47
N CYS A 76 -10.27 -5.56 -4.50
CA CYS A 76 -9.18 -4.58 -4.55
C CYS A 76 -7.79 -5.24 -4.34
N GLY A 77 -7.60 -6.49 -4.76
CA GLY A 77 -6.33 -7.20 -4.64
C GLY A 77 -5.23 -6.61 -5.52
N LEU A 78 -4.06 -6.31 -4.94
CA LEU A 78 -2.92 -5.74 -5.67
C LEU A 78 -2.10 -6.81 -6.38
N THR A 79 -2.64 -7.36 -7.47
CA THR A 79 -2.04 -8.51 -8.20
C THR A 79 -0.95 -8.11 -9.19
N ILE A 80 -0.85 -6.83 -9.55
CA ILE A 80 0.05 -6.26 -10.56
C ILE A 80 1.46 -5.92 -10.04
N ILE A 81 1.68 -6.04 -8.73
CA ILE A 81 2.97 -5.75 -8.10
C ILE A 81 3.98 -6.85 -8.46
N GLY A 82 5.10 -6.42 -9.05
CA GLY A 82 6.19 -7.30 -9.51
C GLY A 82 7.37 -7.34 -8.54
N ALA A 83 8.05 -8.49 -8.46
CA ALA A 83 9.31 -8.60 -7.74
C ALA A 83 10.43 -7.80 -8.44
N GLY A 84 11.37 -7.27 -7.67
CA GLY A 84 12.47 -6.42 -8.12
C GLY A 84 12.12 -4.95 -8.32
N LYS A 85 10.83 -4.62 -8.34
CA LYS A 85 10.33 -3.25 -8.53
C LYS A 85 10.09 -2.53 -7.20
N GLU A 86 10.01 -1.22 -7.30
CA GLU A 86 9.78 -0.32 -6.18
C GLU A 86 8.45 0.40 -6.32
N TYR A 87 7.76 0.57 -5.20
CA TYR A 87 6.40 1.08 -5.17
C TYR A 87 6.18 1.99 -3.97
N LEU A 88 5.30 2.97 -4.12
CA LEU A 88 4.70 3.68 -2.99
C LEU A 88 3.45 2.89 -2.56
N LEU A 89 3.50 2.32 -1.36
CA LEU A 89 2.36 1.58 -0.80
C LEU A 89 1.85 2.24 0.47
N ALA A 90 0.52 2.23 0.59
CA ALA A 90 -0.20 2.58 1.80
C ALA A 90 -1.10 1.42 2.24
N GLY A 91 -1.48 1.38 3.51
CA GLY A 91 -2.32 0.31 3.98
C GLY A 91 -2.80 0.44 5.41
N ARG A 92 -3.31 -0.67 5.92
CA ARG A 92 -3.79 -0.84 7.30
C ARG A 92 -2.91 -1.83 8.05
N VAL A 93 -2.92 -1.73 9.37
CA VAL A 93 -2.29 -2.69 10.27
C VAL A 93 -3.38 -3.43 11.03
N LEU A 94 -3.37 -4.77 10.93
CA LEU A 94 -4.28 -5.62 11.71
C LEU A 94 -3.46 -6.68 12.44
N ASN A 95 -3.53 -6.66 13.79
CA ASN A 95 -2.78 -7.57 14.66
C ASN A 95 -1.28 -7.64 14.34
N GLY A 96 -0.66 -6.48 14.07
CA GLY A 96 0.76 -6.40 13.75
C GLY A 96 1.13 -6.81 12.32
N THR A 97 0.15 -7.20 11.49
CA THR A 97 0.37 -7.55 10.08
C THR A 97 -0.01 -6.40 9.16
N LEU A 98 0.80 -6.15 8.13
CA LEU A 98 0.54 -5.11 7.14
C LEU A 98 -0.42 -5.63 6.06
N TYR A 99 -1.49 -4.91 5.84
CA TYR A 99 -2.46 -5.17 4.78
C TYR A 99 -2.53 -4.01 3.82
N THR A 100 -2.58 -4.32 2.54
CA THR A 100 -2.72 -3.34 1.47
C THR A 100 -3.77 -3.80 0.45
N VAL A 101 -4.46 -2.84 -0.13
CA VAL A 101 -5.48 -3.02 -1.17
C VAL A 101 -5.36 -1.86 -2.16
N LEU A 102 -5.80 -2.07 -3.40
CA LEU A 102 -5.77 -1.04 -4.44
C LEU A 102 -6.54 0.23 -4.01
N CYS A 103 -7.64 0.02 -3.30
CA CYS A 103 -8.53 1.06 -2.82
C CYS A 103 -7.86 1.78 -1.62
N GLY A 104 -7.65 3.10 -1.71
CA GLY A 104 -7.00 3.89 -0.65
C GLY A 104 -5.47 3.98 -0.75
N GLN A 105 -4.89 3.58 -1.87
CA GLN A 105 -3.50 3.94 -2.19
C GLN A 105 -3.36 5.45 -2.37
N ILE A 106 -2.15 5.96 -2.12
CA ILE A 106 -1.86 7.38 -2.31
C ILE A 106 -1.56 7.60 -3.78
N LEU A 107 -2.47 8.30 -4.46
CA LEU A 107 -2.31 8.78 -5.83
C LEU A 107 -2.15 10.29 -5.82
N PRO A 108 -1.62 10.92 -6.90
CA PRO A 108 -1.56 12.37 -7.01
C PRO A 108 -2.98 12.96 -7.07
N ASP A 109 -3.19 14.18 -6.57
CA ASP A 109 -4.54 14.78 -6.50
C ASP A 109 -5.24 14.94 -7.86
N ASN A 110 -4.45 15.01 -8.94
CA ASN A 110 -4.92 15.00 -10.34
C ASN A 110 -4.17 13.90 -11.11
N PRO A 111 -4.51 12.62 -10.93
CA PRO A 111 -3.87 11.55 -11.67
C PRO A 111 -4.24 11.67 -13.16
N SER A 112 -3.29 11.39 -14.05
CA SER A 112 -3.64 11.04 -15.42
C SER A 112 -4.42 9.71 -15.41
N GLU A 113 -5.25 9.46 -16.43
CA GLU A 113 -6.03 8.21 -16.53
C GLU A 113 -5.16 6.95 -16.38
N GLU A 114 -3.91 7.00 -16.83
CA GLU A 114 -2.92 5.92 -16.70
C GLU A 114 -2.50 5.59 -15.26
N LEU A 115 -2.76 6.48 -14.29
CA LEU A 115 -2.42 6.31 -12.88
C LEU A 115 -3.62 5.87 -12.03
N TYR A 116 -4.85 5.95 -12.56
CA TYR A 116 -6.07 5.61 -11.81
C TYR A 116 -6.22 4.12 -11.54
N GLU A 117 -5.65 3.27 -12.40
CA GLU A 117 -5.82 1.81 -12.31
C GLU A 117 -4.62 1.09 -11.68
N VAL A 118 -3.62 1.82 -11.20
CA VAL A 118 -2.31 1.24 -10.90
C VAL A 118 -1.77 1.74 -9.56
N VAL A 119 -1.25 0.80 -8.76
CA VAL A 119 -0.32 1.16 -7.67
C VAL A 119 0.86 1.94 -8.27
N LEU A 120 1.27 3.02 -7.61
CA LEU A 120 2.37 3.84 -8.11
C LEU A 120 3.72 3.10 -8.00
N GLU A 121 4.28 2.73 -9.15
CA GLU A 121 5.71 2.43 -9.25
C GLU A 121 6.51 3.67 -8.84
N TRP A 122 7.56 3.49 -8.03
CA TRP A 122 8.30 4.60 -7.43
C TRP A 122 8.83 5.59 -8.46
N GLN A 123 9.31 5.09 -9.61
CA GLN A 123 9.81 5.92 -10.72
C GLN A 123 8.74 6.84 -11.33
N LYS A 124 7.45 6.53 -11.13
CA LYS A 124 6.31 7.32 -11.63
C LYS A 124 5.74 8.26 -10.57
N VAL A 125 6.25 8.25 -9.34
CA VAL A 125 5.78 9.14 -8.27
C VAL A 125 6.23 10.57 -8.59
N PRO A 126 5.29 11.54 -8.73
CA PRO A 126 5.67 12.92 -9.01
C PRO A 126 6.53 13.51 -7.88
N LYS A 127 7.56 14.28 -8.21
CA LYS A 127 8.45 14.93 -7.22
C LYS A 127 7.68 15.75 -6.17
N ALA A 128 6.63 16.44 -6.57
CA ALA A 128 5.78 17.21 -5.67
C ALA A 128 5.09 16.33 -4.61
N LEU A 129 4.74 15.08 -4.94
CA LEU A 129 4.17 14.13 -3.98
C LEU A 129 5.24 13.58 -3.03
N VAL A 130 6.44 13.26 -3.53
CA VAL A 130 7.58 12.86 -2.70
C VAL A 130 7.90 13.95 -1.67
N GLU A 131 7.99 15.21 -2.10
CA GLU A 131 8.24 16.32 -1.17
C GLU A 131 7.16 16.50 -0.11
N LYS A 132 5.88 16.23 -0.45
CA LYS A 132 4.78 16.26 0.52
C LYS A 132 4.94 15.14 1.55
N LEU A 133 5.32 13.94 1.11
CA LEU A 133 5.55 12.77 1.96
C LEU A 133 6.74 12.98 2.91
N GLU A 134 7.90 13.39 2.39
CA GLU A 134 9.13 13.60 3.18
C GLU A 134 8.98 14.71 4.22
N LYS A 135 8.33 15.82 3.85
CA LYS A 135 8.12 16.95 4.77
C LYS A 135 6.92 16.72 5.70
N ASN A 136 6.30 15.55 5.65
CA ASN A 136 5.06 15.18 6.34
C ASN A 136 4.02 16.32 6.29
N LYS A 137 3.84 16.92 5.10
CA LYS A 137 2.94 18.08 4.90
C LYS A 137 1.46 17.71 4.87
N PHE A 138 1.13 16.46 5.19
CA PHE A 138 -0.24 16.01 5.31
C PHE A 138 -0.74 16.35 6.72
N ASN A 139 -1.64 17.33 6.81
CA ASN A 139 -2.31 17.63 8.07
C ASN A 139 -3.39 16.57 8.31
N CYS A 140 -3.04 15.63 9.18
CA CYS A 140 -3.89 14.64 9.81
C CYS A 140 -3.78 14.87 11.33
#